data_AF-A0A7J5ADK2-F1
#
_entry.id   AF-A0A7J5ADK2-F1
#
_cell.length_a   1.000
_cell.length_b   1.000
_cell.length_c   1.000
_cell.angle_alpha   90.00
_cell.angle_beta   90.00
_cell.angle_gamma   90.00
#
_symmetry.space_group_name_H-M   'P 1'
#
loop_
_entity.id
_entity.type
_entity.pdbx_description
1 polymer ?
#
loop_
_entity_poly.entity_id
_entity_poly.type
_entity_poly.pdbx_seq_one_letter_code
_entity_poly.pdbx_strand_id
1 'polypeptide(L)'
;MKSLYSFIVLFLGSSLLLIGQSITSNVIGNGGGTLDNGTTILDFTIGELMINTLTNNSVNLAQGFQQGKSSSPTIELKISSEGVTVITTIIYRNTATLGLDPGYDVGNFNGASFDIYTHLVDGSSTSNFTYQALPNSNYDAMVIPIGLKANAGKEVVFSIKKTNLPANLEIFIEDKELKNYVLLDETTNYTVSLDNAQDGIGRFYLHTRQNQLIWNGNTNSNWLETTNWKNNSVPINTSDVLIENTINNPKIEANTNVSINNLRINNSSILDVQSGGSITITSDLENNGNFTMTSTSTNSSTLIVKGTSNGQVTYERGGLKANVWSIVSAPVAGQSIKEFAENAANDIRINTSVTPNRYAIAYYDDSKPAGSKWVYYTTDDLATNTLTFEKGRSYAVSRLTNGSVTFTGTIETTDVAKSIVASEWNAIGNPYTAFLPINENAGTNFINSNVSKFNLVNVGVYVWDNAQAKYVGKSLITGESSLAPGQGFFVKAAAGVSNVTFNQSQRKVQPLTGGNFSKGGVVVPSIQLLATSKGVTIDTNIKYFENATEGLDPGYDLGNYARASFDVFTRFVGNDKGEDFTIQSLPVESIDSTVLPIGLSATAGA
;
A
#
# COMPACT_ATOMS: atom_id res chain seq x y z
N MET A 1 -30.71 76.69 -65.08
CA MET A 1 -31.67 77.42 -64.23
C MET A 1 -31.33 77.05 -62.80
N LYS A 2 -30.85 78.00 -61.96
CA LYS A 2 -30.17 77.76 -60.65
C LYS A 2 -28.85 76.94 -60.81
N SER A 3 -27.66 77.27 -60.27
CA SER A 3 -27.21 77.95 -59.03
C SER A 3 -27.51 77.15 -57.76
N LEU A 4 -26.60 77.04 -56.77
CA LEU A 4 -25.54 77.96 -56.35
C LEU A 4 -24.28 77.22 -55.81
N TYR A 5 -23.17 77.97 -55.68
CA TYR A 5 -21.89 77.71 -54.96
C TYR A 5 -22.07 77.13 -53.52
N SER A 6 -21.07 76.68 -52.73
CA SER A 6 -19.60 76.92 -52.58
C SER A 6 -19.04 75.87 -51.56
N PHE A 7 -17.74 75.59 -51.29
CA PHE A 7 -16.42 75.85 -51.88
C PHE A 7 -15.33 74.96 -51.15
N ILE A 8 -14.03 75.24 -51.36
CA ILE A 8 -12.84 74.81 -50.57
C ILE A 8 -12.39 73.33 -50.67
N VAL A 9 -11.18 73.15 -51.22
CA VAL A 9 -10.25 72.06 -50.87
C VAL A 9 -9.34 72.57 -49.76
N LEU A 10 -9.07 71.76 -48.72
CA LEU A 10 -8.04 72.08 -47.72
C LEU A 10 -7.24 70.82 -47.37
N PHE A 11 -5.93 70.88 -47.54
CA PHE A 11 -5.01 69.81 -47.17
C PHE A 11 -4.71 69.90 -45.67
N LEU A 12 -5.02 68.85 -44.91
CA LEU A 12 -4.67 68.71 -43.49
C LEU A 12 -4.12 67.29 -43.27
N GLY A 13 -2.80 67.20 -43.03
CA GLY A 13 -2.18 65.96 -42.63
C GLY A 13 -2.52 65.66 -41.17
N SER A 14 -3.48 64.76 -40.94
CA SER A 14 -3.75 64.21 -39.62
C SER A 14 -2.64 63.23 -39.24
N SER A 15 -1.71 63.67 -38.40
CA SER A 15 -0.80 62.76 -37.70
C SER A 15 -1.60 61.76 -36.87
N LEU A 16 -1.34 60.46 -37.04
CA LEU A 16 -1.84 59.47 -36.10
C LEU A 16 -1.16 59.71 -34.75
N LEU A 17 -1.93 60.13 -33.75
CA LEU A 17 -1.48 59.97 -32.36
C LEU A 17 -1.49 58.46 -32.06
N LEU A 18 -0.30 57.86 -32.00
CA LEU A 18 -0.12 56.67 -31.18
C LEU A 18 -0.42 57.08 -29.72
N ILE A 19 -1.51 56.54 -29.17
CA ILE A 19 -1.71 56.53 -27.72
C ILE A 19 -0.75 55.48 -27.17
N GLY A 20 0.51 55.85 -26.99
CA GLY A 20 1.47 55.03 -26.25
C GLY A 20 0.96 54.86 -24.81
N GLN A 21 0.79 53.61 -24.37
CA GLN A 21 0.44 53.36 -22.97
C GLN A 21 1.59 53.83 -22.07
N SER A 22 1.27 54.62 -21.05
CA SER A 22 2.26 55.10 -20.11
C SER A 22 2.69 53.98 -19.17
N ILE A 23 3.86 53.38 -19.43
CA ILE A 23 4.56 52.50 -18.49
C ILE A 23 5.33 53.28 -17.41
N THR A 24 4.78 54.42 -16.99
CA THR A 24 5.20 55.11 -15.76
C THR A 24 4.56 54.44 -14.57
N SER A 25 5.37 53.89 -13.66
CA SER A 25 4.92 53.65 -12.30
C SER A 25 4.47 54.98 -11.69
N ASN A 26 3.18 55.10 -11.37
CA ASN A 26 2.66 56.26 -10.66
C ASN A 26 3.23 56.26 -9.23
N VAL A 27 4.34 56.96 -9.03
CA VAL A 27 4.79 57.39 -7.70
C VAL A 27 3.75 58.38 -7.20
N ILE A 28 2.88 57.94 -6.28
CA ILE A 28 1.76 58.73 -5.76
C ILE A 28 2.30 59.78 -4.76
N GLY A 29 2.87 60.84 -5.32
CA GLY A 29 3.49 61.95 -4.61
C GLY A 29 4.97 61.70 -4.31
N ASN A 30 5.83 62.64 -4.72
CA ASN A 30 7.10 62.86 -4.03
C ASN A 30 6.79 63.67 -2.77
N GLY A 31 6.97 63.06 -1.60
CA GLY A 31 6.78 63.70 -0.30
C GLY A 31 8.08 63.63 0.49
N GLY A 32 8.59 64.77 0.93
CA GLY A 32 9.81 64.84 1.72
C GLY A 32 9.77 65.98 2.72
N GLY A 33 10.64 65.93 3.72
CA GLY A 33 10.69 66.94 4.77
C GLY A 33 11.88 66.74 5.70
N THR A 34 12.10 67.77 6.52
CA THR A 34 13.17 67.83 7.52
C THR A 34 12.54 67.75 8.91
N LEU A 35 13.03 66.84 9.74
CA LEU A 35 12.75 66.82 11.18
C LEU A 35 14.02 67.24 11.92
N ASP A 36 13.94 68.35 12.64
CA ASP A 36 15.03 68.90 13.46
C ASP A 36 14.54 69.11 14.91
N ASN A 37 15.40 68.78 15.88
CA ASN A 37 15.15 69.02 17.31
C ASN A 37 16.20 69.96 17.96
N GLY A 38 17.07 70.58 17.17
CA GLY A 38 18.18 71.43 17.61
C GLY A 38 19.47 70.68 17.93
N THR A 39 19.49 69.33 17.83
CA THR A 39 20.69 68.50 18.02
C THR A 39 20.92 67.44 16.95
N THR A 40 19.87 67.05 16.21
CA THR A 40 19.94 66.13 15.06
C THR A 40 18.94 66.57 14.01
N ILE A 41 19.40 66.65 12.76
CA ILE A 41 18.58 66.91 11.57
C ILE A 41 18.37 65.59 10.82
N LEU A 42 17.13 65.29 10.43
CA LEU A 42 16.75 64.16 9.60
C LEU A 42 15.96 64.65 8.38
N ASP A 43 16.61 64.64 7.23
CA ASP A 43 15.97 64.81 5.93
C ASP A 43 15.50 63.46 5.38
N PHE A 44 14.30 63.42 4.78
CA PHE A 44 13.79 62.24 4.08
C PHE A 44 13.01 62.61 2.81
N THR A 45 13.06 61.72 1.82
CA THR A 45 12.33 61.82 0.54
C THR A 45 11.69 60.48 0.19
N ILE A 46 10.38 60.51 -0.08
CA ILE A 46 9.62 59.35 -0.52
C ILE A 46 9.63 59.35 -2.06
N GLY A 47 10.46 58.49 -2.67
CA GLY A 47 10.45 58.28 -4.12
C GLY A 47 11.72 57.70 -4.74
N GLU A 48 12.89 57.80 -4.09
CA GLU A 48 14.17 57.33 -4.66
C GLU A 48 14.67 56.01 -4.05
N LEU A 49 15.38 55.23 -4.87
CA LEU A 49 15.92 53.93 -4.50
C LEU A 49 17.35 54.06 -3.92
N MET A 50 17.44 54.48 -2.66
CA MET A 50 18.71 54.58 -1.92
C MET A 50 18.78 53.55 -0.79
N ILE A 51 19.89 52.79 -0.73
CA ILE A 51 20.23 51.92 0.40
C ILE A 51 21.53 52.46 1.00
N ASN A 52 21.44 53.19 2.10
CA ASN A 52 22.59 53.65 2.88
C ASN A 52 22.25 53.66 4.37
N THR A 53 23.05 52.97 5.17
CA THR A 53 22.95 53.00 6.63
C THR A 53 23.99 53.97 7.17
N LEU A 54 23.58 55.18 7.55
CA LEU A 54 24.42 56.06 8.34
C LEU A 54 24.28 55.71 9.82
N THR A 55 25.41 55.57 10.51
CA THR A 55 25.48 55.27 11.94
C THR A 55 26.39 56.27 12.63
N ASN A 56 25.92 56.83 13.73
CA ASN A 56 26.76 57.50 14.73
C ASN A 56 26.25 57.06 16.12
N ASN A 57 27.08 57.19 17.15
CA ASN A 57 27.04 56.41 18.41
C ASN A 57 25.74 56.48 19.25
N SER A 58 24.73 57.26 18.85
CA SER A 58 23.44 57.38 19.55
C SER A 58 22.20 57.28 18.64
N VAL A 59 22.35 57.14 17.32
CA VAL A 59 21.21 57.10 16.37
C VAL A 59 21.46 56.08 15.26
N ASN A 60 20.50 55.16 15.08
CA ASN A 60 20.41 54.28 13.92
C ASN A 60 19.19 54.70 13.09
N LEU A 61 19.42 54.97 11.80
CA LEU A 61 18.37 55.28 10.83
C LEU A 61 18.42 54.26 9.70
N ALA A 62 17.41 53.40 9.66
CA ALA A 62 17.17 52.46 8.57
C ALA A 62 15.84 52.85 7.90
N GLN A 63 15.91 53.51 6.74
CA GLN A 63 14.76 53.64 5.84
C GLN A 63 14.92 52.67 4.67
N GLY A 64 13.79 52.12 4.24
CA GLY A 64 13.69 51.23 3.09
C GLY A 64 12.35 50.52 3.10
N PHE A 65 11.58 50.66 2.03
CA PHE A 65 10.43 49.79 1.81
C PHE A 65 10.94 48.39 1.50
N GLN A 66 11.01 47.53 2.51
CA GLN A 66 11.02 46.09 2.27
C GLN A 66 9.66 45.70 1.69
N GLN A 67 9.56 45.72 0.36
CA GLN A 67 8.56 44.89 -0.31
C GLN A 67 8.95 43.45 0.04
N GLY A 68 8.22 42.87 1.00
CA GLY A 68 8.48 41.52 1.48
C GLY A 68 8.56 40.55 0.30
N LYS A 69 9.52 39.62 0.36
CA LYS A 69 9.92 38.75 -0.77
C LYS A 69 8.78 37.80 -1.18
N SER A 70 7.81 38.34 -1.91
CA SER A 70 6.64 37.64 -2.47
C SER A 70 7.08 36.86 -3.71
N SER A 71 7.95 35.88 -3.49
CA SER A 71 8.46 35.01 -4.55
C SER A 71 7.38 33.98 -4.92
N SER A 72 6.71 34.23 -6.05
CA SER A 72 5.72 33.35 -6.67
C SER A 72 6.13 31.87 -6.67
N PRO A 73 5.17 30.94 -6.53
CA PRO A 73 5.40 29.54 -6.82
C PRO A 73 5.92 29.37 -8.24
N THR A 74 7.03 28.65 -8.40
CA THR A 74 7.75 28.51 -9.68
C THR A 74 8.23 27.08 -9.86
N ILE A 75 8.16 26.57 -11.09
CA ILE A 75 8.69 25.27 -11.51
C ILE A 75 9.66 25.51 -12.68
N GLU A 76 10.94 25.23 -12.47
CA GLU A 76 11.90 25.05 -13.57
C GLU A 76 11.81 23.59 -14.03
N LEU A 77 11.19 23.31 -15.17
CA LEU A 77 11.18 21.97 -15.79
C LEU A 77 12.37 21.87 -16.75
N LYS A 78 13.17 20.81 -16.58
CA LYS A 78 14.50 20.68 -17.21
C LYS A 78 14.59 19.35 -17.94
N ILE A 79 15.16 19.37 -19.13
CA ILE A 79 15.62 18.16 -19.82
C ILE A 79 17.13 18.17 -19.93
N SER A 80 17.75 17.00 -19.79
CA SER A 80 19.17 16.80 -20.09
C SER A 80 19.38 15.63 -21.03
N SER A 81 20.29 15.79 -22.00
CA SER A 81 20.75 14.74 -22.90
C SER A 81 22.19 15.03 -23.32
N GLU A 82 23.05 14.01 -23.32
CA GLU A 82 24.46 14.10 -23.78
C GLU A 82 25.29 15.26 -23.16
N GLY A 83 24.97 15.67 -21.94
CA GLY A 83 25.63 16.76 -21.22
C GLY A 83 25.08 18.17 -21.51
N VAL A 84 24.08 18.30 -22.38
CA VAL A 84 23.33 19.55 -22.61
C VAL A 84 22.07 19.54 -21.73
N THR A 85 21.82 20.63 -21.01
CA THR A 85 20.58 20.85 -20.23
C THR A 85 19.82 22.05 -20.77
N VAL A 86 18.50 21.92 -20.95
CA VAL A 86 17.59 22.99 -21.37
C VAL A 86 16.45 23.12 -20.37
N ILE A 87 15.91 24.32 -20.19
CA ILE A 87 14.94 24.65 -19.14
C ILE A 87 13.76 25.44 -19.73
N THR A 88 12.54 25.07 -19.35
CA THR A 88 11.34 25.93 -19.43
C THR A 88 10.83 26.23 -18.03
N THR A 89 10.20 27.40 -17.85
CA THR A 89 9.74 27.87 -16.53
C THR A 89 8.25 28.08 -16.50
N ILE A 90 7.56 27.48 -15.54
CA ILE A 90 6.18 27.76 -15.20
C ILE A 90 6.17 28.61 -13.91
N ILE A 91 5.44 29.73 -13.90
CA ILE A 91 5.28 30.58 -12.71
C ILE A 91 3.81 30.84 -12.41
N TYR A 92 3.45 30.79 -11.14
CA TYR A 92 2.07 31.01 -10.70
C TYR A 92 1.89 32.45 -10.17
N ARG A 93 0.89 33.16 -10.71
CA ARG A 93 0.60 34.58 -10.39
C ARG A 93 -0.90 34.79 -10.18
N ASN A 94 -1.27 35.66 -9.23
CA ASN A 94 -2.68 35.92 -8.89
C ASN A 94 -3.47 36.60 -10.03
N THR A 95 -2.78 37.22 -10.98
CA THR A 95 -3.35 37.97 -12.12
C THR A 95 -3.18 37.27 -13.46
N ALA A 96 -2.67 36.04 -13.46
CA ALA A 96 -2.42 35.27 -14.68
C ALA A 96 -3.65 34.47 -15.12
N THR A 97 -3.69 34.09 -16.40
CA THR A 97 -4.77 33.32 -17.02
C THR A 97 -4.28 31.95 -17.51
N LEU A 98 -5.17 31.14 -18.09
CA LEU A 98 -4.79 29.87 -18.75
C LEU A 98 -4.35 30.07 -20.21
N GLY A 99 -4.53 31.29 -20.73
CA GLY A 99 -4.14 31.71 -22.08
C GLY A 99 -2.95 32.65 -22.05
N LEU A 100 -2.83 33.50 -23.07
CA LEU A 100 -1.70 34.41 -23.21
C LEU A 100 -1.82 35.60 -22.24
N ASP A 101 -0.80 35.79 -21.42
CA ASP A 101 -0.63 36.95 -20.52
C ASP A 101 0.50 37.87 -21.04
N PRO A 102 0.19 38.94 -21.81
CA PRO A 102 1.20 39.80 -22.41
C PRO A 102 2.10 40.48 -21.37
N GLY A 103 3.43 40.31 -21.54
CA GLY A 103 4.43 40.81 -20.60
C GLY A 103 4.71 39.89 -19.40
N TYR A 104 3.97 38.79 -19.26
CA TYR A 104 4.21 37.77 -18.25
C TYR A 104 4.65 36.42 -18.83
N ASP A 105 4.21 36.09 -20.04
CA ASP A 105 4.71 34.99 -20.86
C ASP A 105 5.91 35.41 -21.73
N VAL A 106 6.79 34.46 -22.04
CA VAL A 106 7.92 34.64 -22.99
C VAL A 106 7.96 33.50 -24.00
N GLY A 107 7.79 33.85 -25.27
CA GLY A 107 7.91 32.91 -26.38
C GLY A 107 9.31 32.29 -26.48
N ASN A 108 9.36 30.99 -26.74
CA ASN A 108 10.59 30.25 -27.03
C ASN A 108 11.09 30.60 -28.45
N PHE A 109 12.42 30.69 -28.62
CA PHE A 109 13.06 31.14 -29.88
C PHE A 109 13.08 30.06 -30.98
N ASN A 110 12.87 28.78 -30.64
CA ASN A 110 12.80 27.60 -31.51
C ASN A 110 14.01 27.36 -32.43
N GLY A 111 15.12 28.06 -32.22
CA GLY A 111 16.36 27.94 -33.01
C GLY A 111 17.24 26.73 -32.65
N ALA A 112 16.93 26.00 -31.57
CA ALA A 112 17.71 24.86 -31.11
C ALA A 112 17.26 23.53 -31.76
N SER A 113 18.15 22.53 -31.74
CA SER A 113 17.90 21.14 -32.14
C SER A 113 17.60 20.20 -30.96
N PHE A 114 17.82 20.67 -29.73
CA PHE A 114 17.40 20.06 -28.48
C PHE A 114 16.78 21.16 -27.62
N ASP A 115 15.50 21.04 -27.25
CA ASP A 115 14.75 22.12 -26.61
C ASP A 115 13.55 21.60 -25.79
N ILE A 116 13.12 22.38 -24.79
CA ILE A 116 11.87 22.17 -24.04
C ILE A 116 11.09 23.49 -23.91
N TYR A 117 9.79 23.39 -24.08
CA TYR A 117 8.87 24.53 -24.01
C TYR A 117 7.48 24.06 -23.54
N THR A 118 6.60 25.01 -23.24
CA THR A 118 5.19 24.75 -22.97
C THR A 118 4.29 25.38 -24.04
N HIS A 119 3.04 24.93 -24.13
CA HIS A 119 1.94 25.62 -24.83
C HIS A 119 0.92 26.16 -23.83
N LEU A 120 0.01 27.03 -24.28
CA LEU A 120 -1.05 27.59 -23.44
C LEU A 120 -2.05 26.52 -23.00
N VAL A 121 -2.50 26.59 -21.74
CA VAL A 121 -3.35 25.56 -21.11
C VAL A 121 -4.78 25.59 -21.66
N ASP A 122 -5.24 26.77 -22.11
CA ASP A 122 -6.51 26.93 -22.82
C ASP A 122 -6.44 26.61 -24.33
N GLY A 123 -5.24 26.36 -24.87
CA GLY A 123 -5.01 26.11 -26.30
C GLY A 123 -5.17 27.34 -27.21
N SER A 124 -5.24 28.56 -26.68
CA SER A 124 -5.49 29.80 -27.45
C SER A 124 -4.35 30.21 -28.40
N SER A 125 -3.18 29.58 -28.30
CA SER A 125 -2.04 29.78 -29.20
C SER A 125 -1.26 28.49 -29.40
N THR A 126 -0.79 28.27 -30.63
CA THR A 126 0.15 27.19 -31.01
C THR A 126 1.62 27.58 -30.82
N SER A 127 1.88 28.72 -30.18
CA SER A 127 3.23 29.23 -29.94
C SER A 127 3.94 28.46 -28.83
N ASN A 128 5.25 28.26 -28.98
CA ASN A 128 6.09 27.66 -27.95
C ASN A 128 6.48 28.73 -26.90
N PHE A 129 6.48 28.38 -25.62
CA PHE A 129 6.88 29.27 -24.52
C PHE A 129 8.04 28.70 -23.70
N THR A 130 9.06 29.52 -23.43
CA THR A 130 10.18 29.19 -22.53
C THR A 130 9.91 29.65 -21.10
N TYR A 131 8.93 30.55 -20.95
CA TYR A 131 8.43 31.04 -19.68
C TYR A 131 6.92 31.24 -19.80
N GLN A 132 6.15 30.62 -18.91
CA GLN A 132 4.69 30.68 -18.92
C GLN A 132 4.16 31.09 -17.54
N ALA A 133 3.26 32.06 -17.52
CA ALA A 133 2.47 32.42 -16.36
C ALA A 133 1.19 31.57 -16.30
N LEU A 134 0.77 31.20 -15.09
CA LEU A 134 -0.49 30.49 -14.84
C LEU A 134 -1.18 31.02 -13.56
N PRO A 135 -2.50 30.83 -13.40
CA PRO A 135 -3.24 31.32 -12.24
C PRO A 135 -2.72 30.70 -10.93
N ASN A 136 -2.56 31.49 -9.88
CA ASN A 136 -2.09 31.02 -8.56
C ASN A 136 -3.18 30.31 -7.73
N SER A 137 -4.02 29.52 -8.38
CA SER A 137 -5.17 28.80 -7.84
C SER A 137 -5.54 27.62 -8.74
N ASN A 138 -6.28 26.63 -8.23
CA ASN A 138 -6.77 25.47 -9.01
C ASN A 138 -5.68 24.66 -9.75
N TYR A 139 -4.46 24.57 -9.19
CA TYR A 139 -3.32 23.80 -9.73
C TYR A 139 -3.72 22.41 -10.25
N ASP A 140 -4.50 21.68 -9.46
CA ASP A 140 -4.97 20.30 -9.72
C ASP A 140 -5.78 20.14 -11.01
N ALA A 141 -6.31 21.23 -11.56
CA ALA A 141 -7.09 21.25 -12.81
C ALA A 141 -6.24 21.62 -14.05
N MET A 142 -4.96 22.00 -13.87
CA MET A 142 -4.08 22.43 -14.96
C MET A 142 -3.29 21.26 -15.52
N VAL A 143 -3.58 20.93 -16.78
CA VAL A 143 -2.84 19.94 -17.58
C VAL A 143 -1.95 20.71 -18.56
N ILE A 144 -0.70 20.97 -18.17
CA ILE A 144 0.21 21.86 -18.90
C ILE A 144 0.85 21.08 -20.06
N PRO A 145 0.62 21.44 -21.34
CA PRO A 145 1.23 20.71 -22.46
C PRO A 145 2.73 21.01 -22.53
N ILE A 146 3.56 19.95 -22.49
CA ILE A 146 5.01 20.06 -22.59
C ILE A 146 5.44 19.65 -23.99
N GLY A 147 6.20 20.54 -24.64
CA GLY A 147 6.80 20.30 -25.94
C GLY A 147 8.25 19.86 -25.79
N LEU A 148 8.61 18.76 -26.46
CA LEU A 148 9.97 18.26 -26.53
C LEU A 148 10.48 18.36 -27.97
N LYS A 149 11.69 18.87 -28.14
CA LYS A 149 12.44 18.84 -29.40
C LYS A 149 13.70 18.02 -29.19
N ALA A 150 13.79 16.85 -29.82
CA ALA A 150 14.91 15.92 -29.66
C ALA A 150 14.96 14.87 -30.79
N ASN A 151 16.17 14.46 -31.18
CA ASN A 151 16.37 13.43 -32.20
C ASN A 151 16.04 12.01 -31.69
N ALA A 152 15.72 11.11 -32.63
CA ALA A 152 15.56 9.68 -32.36
C ALA A 152 16.86 9.04 -31.86
N GLY A 153 16.74 7.94 -31.11
CA GLY A 153 17.86 7.19 -30.53
C GLY A 153 18.55 7.90 -29.35
N LYS A 154 17.93 8.94 -28.78
CA LYS A 154 18.47 9.70 -27.64
C LYS A 154 17.75 9.32 -26.35
N GLU A 155 18.51 9.30 -25.26
CA GLU A 155 17.99 9.28 -23.90
C GLU A 155 17.83 10.72 -23.41
N VAL A 156 16.67 11.03 -22.79
CA VAL A 156 16.34 12.35 -22.26
C VAL A 156 15.92 12.19 -20.79
N VAL A 157 16.57 12.94 -19.91
CA VAL A 157 16.28 12.96 -18.47
C VAL A 157 15.51 14.23 -18.12
N PHE A 158 14.23 14.06 -17.80
CA PHE A 158 13.39 15.09 -17.19
C PHE A 158 13.69 15.20 -15.69
N SER A 159 13.85 16.44 -15.22
CA SER A 159 14.10 16.80 -13.82
C SER A 159 13.46 18.16 -13.53
N ILE A 160 13.29 18.52 -12.25
CA ILE A 160 12.74 19.84 -11.87
C ILE A 160 13.62 20.57 -10.86
N LYS A 161 13.29 21.85 -10.65
CA LYS A 161 13.52 22.57 -9.39
C LYS A 161 12.25 23.34 -9.06
N LYS A 162 11.71 23.18 -7.85
CA LYS A 162 10.48 23.88 -7.40
C LYS A 162 10.83 24.95 -6.38
N THR A 163 10.16 26.09 -6.43
CA THR A 163 10.51 27.26 -5.61
C THR A 163 9.23 27.94 -5.14
N ASN A 164 9.00 27.93 -3.81
CA ASN A 164 7.78 28.38 -3.14
C ASN A 164 6.47 27.72 -3.61
N LEU A 165 6.54 26.52 -4.20
CA LEU A 165 5.35 25.71 -4.40
C LEU A 165 4.76 25.34 -3.02
N PRO A 166 3.44 25.49 -2.80
CA PRO A 166 2.79 25.01 -1.58
C PRO A 166 3.20 23.58 -1.22
N ALA A 167 3.54 23.34 0.05
CA ALA A 167 4.20 22.11 0.48
C ALA A 167 3.37 20.82 0.27
N ASN A 168 2.04 20.96 0.15
CA ASN A 168 1.13 19.87 -0.16
C ASN A 168 0.96 19.59 -1.67
N LEU A 169 1.71 20.29 -2.55
CA LEU A 169 1.69 20.08 -3.99
C LEU A 169 2.89 19.27 -4.49
N GLU A 170 2.57 18.27 -5.28
CA GLU A 170 3.48 17.44 -6.06
C GLU A 170 3.37 17.75 -7.55
N ILE A 171 4.42 17.42 -8.29
CA ILE A 171 4.54 17.67 -9.72
C ILE A 171 4.73 16.31 -10.40
N PHE A 172 3.92 16.02 -11.40
CA PHE A 172 3.98 14.79 -12.17
C PHE A 172 4.20 15.09 -13.64
N ILE A 173 5.10 14.34 -14.28
CA ILE A 173 5.16 14.25 -15.74
C ILE A 173 4.31 13.05 -16.19
N GLU A 174 3.35 13.32 -17.05
CA GLU A 174 2.58 12.31 -17.78
C GLU A 174 3.29 12.03 -19.11
N ASP A 175 3.54 10.75 -19.41
CA ASP A 175 3.89 10.28 -20.75
C ASP A 175 2.67 9.51 -21.31
N LYS A 176 2.00 10.08 -22.32
CA LYS A 176 0.80 9.47 -22.93
C LYS A 176 1.11 8.34 -23.92
N GLU A 177 2.34 8.24 -24.42
CA GLU A 177 2.76 7.11 -25.27
C GLU A 177 2.95 5.86 -24.40
N LEU A 178 3.60 6.02 -23.24
CA LEU A 178 3.78 4.95 -22.24
C LEU A 178 2.62 4.81 -21.24
N LYS A 179 1.65 5.73 -21.26
CA LYS A 179 0.48 5.82 -20.35
C LYS A 179 0.88 5.86 -18.87
N ASN A 180 1.97 6.57 -18.56
CA ASN A 180 2.60 6.58 -17.25
C ASN A 180 2.54 7.98 -16.60
N TYR A 181 2.50 8.01 -15.27
CA TYR A 181 2.59 9.23 -14.46
C TYR A 181 3.77 9.08 -13.50
N VAL A 182 4.78 9.94 -13.61
CA VAL A 182 6.00 9.88 -12.80
C VAL A 182 6.12 11.15 -11.96
N LEU A 183 6.30 10.96 -10.65
CA LEU A 183 6.58 12.05 -9.71
C LEU A 183 7.94 12.69 -10.08
N LEU A 184 7.99 14.02 -10.12
CA LEU A 184 9.22 14.79 -10.23
C LEU A 184 9.38 15.66 -8.98
N ASP A 185 10.55 15.55 -8.37
CA ASP A 185 10.98 16.35 -7.22
C ASP A 185 12.47 16.72 -7.37
N GLU A 186 13.15 17.15 -6.30
CA GLU A 186 14.56 17.57 -6.38
C GLU A 186 15.55 16.38 -6.26
N THR A 187 15.02 15.16 -6.12
CA THR A 187 15.74 13.87 -6.07
C THR A 187 15.23 12.85 -7.09
N THR A 188 13.93 12.87 -7.44
CA THR A 188 13.31 11.97 -8.42
C THR A 188 13.28 12.58 -9.82
N ASN A 189 13.89 11.87 -10.78
CA ASN A 189 13.94 12.22 -12.21
C ASN A 189 13.19 11.18 -13.05
N TYR A 190 12.76 11.57 -14.25
CA TYR A 190 12.16 10.67 -15.24
C TYR A 190 13.05 10.56 -16.48
N THR A 191 13.54 9.35 -16.78
CA THR A 191 14.39 9.07 -17.94
C THR A 191 13.59 8.37 -19.03
N VAL A 192 13.74 8.80 -20.28
CA VAL A 192 13.02 8.25 -21.44
C VAL A 192 13.93 8.11 -22.67
N SER A 193 13.84 6.96 -23.34
CA SER A 193 14.46 6.73 -24.65
C SER A 193 13.48 7.08 -25.77
N LEU A 194 13.96 7.76 -26.81
CA LEU A 194 13.14 8.24 -27.93
C LEU A 194 13.32 7.35 -29.17
N ASP A 195 12.40 6.41 -29.40
CA ASP A 195 12.40 5.59 -30.62
C ASP A 195 12.18 6.44 -31.89
N ASN A 196 11.38 7.50 -31.77
CA ASN A 196 11.09 8.48 -32.82
C ASN A 196 11.50 9.88 -32.37
N ALA A 197 11.96 10.69 -33.33
CA ALA A 197 12.27 12.10 -33.07
C ALA A 197 11.02 12.86 -32.63
N GLN A 198 11.17 13.75 -31.67
CA GLN A 198 10.11 14.61 -31.13
C GLN A 198 10.38 16.05 -31.59
N ASP A 199 9.35 16.75 -32.06
CA ASP A 199 9.38 18.20 -32.30
C ASP A 199 7.96 18.76 -32.14
N GLY A 200 7.49 18.83 -30.89
CA GLY A 200 6.15 19.31 -30.57
C GLY A 200 5.62 18.88 -29.20
N ILE A 201 4.37 19.28 -28.93
CA ILE A 201 3.56 18.81 -27.80
C ILE A 201 2.82 17.50 -28.17
N GLY A 202 2.23 16.83 -27.17
CA GLY A 202 1.24 15.76 -27.38
C GLY A 202 1.56 14.45 -26.67
N ARG A 203 2.85 14.17 -26.42
CA ARG A 203 3.30 13.04 -25.58
C ARG A 203 3.36 13.42 -24.11
N PHE A 204 3.98 14.55 -23.78
CA PHE A 204 4.30 14.94 -22.41
C PHE A 204 3.39 16.04 -21.87
N TYR A 205 2.96 15.90 -20.61
CA TYR A 205 2.17 16.91 -19.89
C TYR A 205 2.63 17.03 -18.45
N LEU A 206 2.69 18.24 -17.92
CA LEU A 206 3.00 18.49 -16.52
C LEU A 206 1.70 18.71 -15.73
N HIS A 207 1.53 17.96 -14.66
CA HIS A 207 0.40 18.06 -13.73
C HIS A 207 0.95 18.53 -12.38
N THR A 208 0.32 19.54 -11.76
CA THR A 208 0.58 19.85 -10.34
C THR A 208 -0.65 19.40 -9.54
N ARG A 209 -0.46 18.65 -8.46
CA ARG A 209 -1.56 18.03 -7.70
C ARG A 209 -1.38 18.16 -6.20
N GLN A 210 -2.46 18.40 -5.47
CA GLN A 210 -2.53 18.14 -4.03
C GLN A 210 -2.28 16.66 -3.78
N ASN A 211 -1.16 16.35 -3.12
CA ASN A 211 -0.87 15.01 -2.62
C ASN A 211 -1.96 14.63 -1.59
N GLN A 212 -2.26 15.53 -0.64
CA GLN A 212 -3.27 15.27 0.38
C GLN A 212 -4.70 15.35 -0.16
N LEU A 213 -5.40 14.22 -0.16
CA LEU A 213 -6.83 14.09 -0.44
C LEU A 213 -7.62 13.85 0.86
N ILE A 214 -8.74 14.56 1.00
CA ILE A 214 -9.60 14.50 2.18
C ILE A 214 -10.92 13.81 1.81
N TRP A 215 -11.36 12.87 2.65
CA TRP A 215 -12.69 12.27 2.56
C TRP A 215 -13.75 13.21 3.13
N ASN A 216 -14.71 13.62 2.29
CA ASN A 216 -15.86 14.45 2.67
C ASN A 216 -17.11 13.60 2.95
N GLY A 217 -17.24 12.41 2.33
CA GLY A 217 -18.41 11.53 2.50
C GLY A 217 -19.74 12.14 2.02
N ASN A 218 -19.70 13.01 1.01
CA ASN A 218 -20.86 13.81 0.57
C ASN A 218 -22.07 12.97 0.09
N THR A 219 -21.83 11.81 -0.52
CA THR A 219 -22.83 11.07 -1.30
C THR A 219 -23.15 9.71 -0.70
N ASN A 220 -22.13 8.93 -0.31
CA ASN A 220 -22.26 7.59 0.28
C ASN A 220 -20.95 7.15 0.94
N SER A 221 -20.84 5.88 1.35
CA SER A 221 -19.62 5.30 1.96
C SER A 221 -18.61 4.70 0.97
N ASN A 222 -18.91 4.60 -0.33
CA ASN A 222 -18.03 3.89 -1.28
C ASN A 222 -16.71 4.65 -1.51
N TRP A 223 -15.57 4.02 -1.19
CA TRP A 223 -14.23 4.58 -1.44
C TRP A 223 -14.01 5.03 -2.89
N LEU A 224 -14.60 4.34 -3.87
CA LEU A 224 -14.42 4.61 -5.31
C LEU A 224 -15.36 5.70 -5.87
N GLU A 225 -16.30 6.21 -5.07
CA GLU A 225 -17.20 7.29 -5.50
C GLU A 225 -16.45 8.63 -5.45
N THR A 226 -16.22 9.24 -6.62
CA THR A 226 -15.43 10.47 -6.76
C THR A 226 -16.01 11.62 -5.94
N THR A 227 -17.33 11.76 -5.87
CA THR A 227 -17.98 12.88 -5.18
C THR A 227 -17.83 12.85 -3.65
N ASN A 228 -17.39 11.73 -3.07
CA ASN A 228 -17.02 11.66 -1.66
C ASN A 228 -15.65 12.27 -1.35
N TRP A 229 -14.81 12.53 -2.35
CA TRP A 229 -13.46 13.05 -2.18
C TRP A 229 -13.34 14.55 -2.47
N LYS A 230 -12.41 15.21 -1.79
CA LYS A 230 -11.97 16.57 -2.14
C LYS A 230 -11.53 16.59 -3.61
N ASN A 231 -11.92 17.66 -4.33
CA ASN A 231 -11.63 17.87 -5.75
C ASN A 231 -12.16 16.75 -6.69
N ASN A 232 -13.13 15.95 -6.24
CA ASN A 232 -13.74 14.85 -6.99
C ASN A 232 -12.75 13.80 -7.55
N SER A 233 -11.67 13.51 -6.82
CA SER A 233 -10.60 12.61 -7.27
C SER A 233 -10.38 11.46 -6.26
N VAL A 234 -10.41 10.21 -6.74
CA VAL A 234 -10.15 9.03 -5.90
C VAL A 234 -8.63 8.89 -5.66
N PRO A 235 -8.18 8.64 -4.41
CA PRO A 235 -6.77 8.47 -4.10
C PRO A 235 -6.05 7.38 -4.91
N ILE A 236 -4.81 7.69 -5.27
CA ILE A 236 -3.86 6.78 -5.96
C ILE A 236 -2.63 6.53 -5.07
N ASN A 237 -1.69 5.70 -5.53
CA ASN A 237 -0.54 5.24 -4.75
C ASN A 237 0.47 6.33 -4.32
N THR A 238 0.30 7.57 -4.76
CA THR A 238 1.08 8.74 -4.33
C THR A 238 0.28 9.71 -3.45
N SER A 239 -1.01 9.45 -3.23
CA SER A 239 -1.89 10.32 -2.44
C SER A 239 -1.79 10.02 -0.94
N ASP A 240 -1.59 11.05 -0.14
CA ASP A 240 -1.76 11.04 1.31
C ASP A 240 -3.25 11.22 1.63
N VAL A 241 -3.84 10.27 2.34
CA VAL A 241 -5.27 10.30 2.65
C VAL A 241 -5.52 10.81 4.06
N LEU A 242 -6.42 11.77 4.19
CA LEU A 242 -6.99 12.21 5.46
C LEU A 242 -8.46 11.80 5.55
N ILE A 243 -8.79 10.98 6.56
CA ILE A 243 -10.18 10.64 6.93
C ILE A 243 -10.58 11.49 8.13
N GLU A 244 -11.63 12.30 7.94
CA GLU A 244 -12.25 13.11 8.98
C GLU A 244 -13.63 12.55 9.38
N ASN A 245 -14.14 13.00 10.53
CA ASN A 245 -15.43 12.57 11.05
C ASN A 245 -16.57 13.09 10.16
N THR A 246 -17.17 12.19 9.38
CA THR A 246 -18.15 12.46 8.33
C THR A 246 -19.38 11.58 8.50
N ILE A 247 -20.52 12.01 7.96
CA ILE A 247 -21.79 11.27 8.10
C ILE A 247 -21.71 9.90 7.41
N ASN A 248 -21.21 9.87 6.18
CA ASN A 248 -20.90 8.63 5.46
C ASN A 248 -19.41 8.32 5.62
N ASN A 249 -19.05 7.43 6.55
CA ASN A 249 -17.66 7.01 6.73
C ASN A 249 -17.17 6.17 5.52
N PRO A 250 -15.88 6.24 5.15
CA PRO A 250 -15.31 5.49 4.04
C PRO A 250 -15.34 3.98 4.25
N LYS A 251 -15.70 3.26 3.18
CA LYS A 251 -15.82 1.80 3.14
C LYS A 251 -15.17 1.26 1.87
N ILE A 252 -14.19 0.38 2.04
CA ILE A 252 -13.53 -0.35 0.95
C ILE A 252 -14.25 -1.69 0.78
N GLU A 253 -14.97 -1.82 -0.33
CA GLU A 253 -15.84 -2.96 -0.61
C GLU A 253 -15.08 -4.17 -1.18
N ALA A 254 -15.74 -5.34 -1.18
CA ALA A 254 -15.19 -6.57 -1.75
C ALA A 254 -14.74 -6.39 -3.22
N ASN A 255 -13.59 -6.98 -3.56
CA ASN A 255 -12.88 -6.86 -4.85
C ASN A 255 -12.28 -5.46 -5.14
N THR A 256 -12.34 -4.52 -4.20
CA THR A 256 -11.64 -3.22 -4.31
C THR A 256 -10.23 -3.32 -3.74
N ASN A 257 -9.22 -2.97 -4.53
CA ASN A 257 -7.83 -2.90 -4.09
C ASN A 257 -7.35 -1.45 -4.13
N VAL A 258 -7.18 -0.83 -2.95
CA VAL A 258 -6.67 0.52 -2.78
C VAL A 258 -5.15 0.50 -2.58
N SER A 259 -4.45 1.44 -3.18
CA SER A 259 -3.04 1.73 -2.87
C SER A 259 -2.89 3.24 -2.72
N ILE A 260 -2.30 3.70 -1.62
CA ILE A 260 -2.11 5.10 -1.23
C ILE A 260 -0.75 5.29 -0.56
N ASN A 261 -0.30 6.54 -0.41
CA ASN A 261 1.00 6.85 0.18
C ASN A 261 0.98 6.79 1.70
N ASN A 262 0.53 7.85 2.38
CA ASN A 262 0.21 7.83 3.81
C ASN A 262 -1.31 7.71 4.05
N LEU A 263 -1.70 7.26 5.24
CA LEU A 263 -3.08 7.34 5.73
C LEU A 263 -3.13 7.94 7.14
N ARG A 264 -3.91 9.01 7.30
CA ARG A 264 -4.27 9.58 8.60
C ARG A 264 -5.77 9.46 8.84
N ILE A 265 -6.14 8.82 9.94
CA ILE A 265 -7.52 8.76 10.45
C ILE A 265 -7.58 9.65 11.69
N ASN A 266 -8.37 10.73 11.65
CA ASN A 266 -8.55 11.63 12.78
C ASN A 266 -9.43 11.00 13.88
N ASN A 267 -9.31 11.50 15.12
CA ASN A 267 -10.14 11.05 16.24
C ASN A 267 -11.65 11.11 15.92
N SER A 268 -12.40 10.13 16.41
CA SER A 268 -13.83 9.89 16.11
C SER A 268 -14.18 9.62 14.64
N SER A 269 -13.21 9.52 13.73
CA SER A 269 -13.43 9.11 12.33
C SER A 269 -13.37 7.58 12.21
N ILE A 270 -14.03 7.00 11.19
CA ILE A 270 -14.07 5.55 10.97
C ILE A 270 -13.53 5.20 9.57
N LEU A 271 -12.84 4.08 9.42
CA LEU A 271 -12.56 3.44 8.13
C LEU A 271 -12.88 1.94 8.21
N ASP A 272 -13.71 1.45 7.29
CA ASP A 272 -14.12 0.05 7.24
C ASP A 272 -13.60 -0.65 5.97
N VAL A 273 -12.83 -1.73 6.13
CA VAL A 273 -12.39 -2.58 4.99
C VAL A 273 -13.13 -3.91 5.04
N GLN A 274 -13.97 -4.16 4.04
CA GLN A 274 -14.82 -5.35 4.00
C GLN A 274 -14.07 -6.60 3.53
N SER A 275 -14.63 -7.77 3.82
CA SER A 275 -14.09 -9.06 3.38
C SER A 275 -13.84 -9.12 1.87
N GLY A 276 -12.57 -9.24 1.46
CA GLY A 276 -12.16 -9.25 0.05
C GLY A 276 -11.88 -7.86 -0.54
N GLY A 277 -12.01 -6.79 0.24
CA GLY A 277 -11.42 -5.49 -0.06
C GLY A 277 -10.01 -5.37 0.53
N SER A 278 -9.15 -4.55 -0.05
CA SER A 278 -7.80 -4.34 0.47
C SER A 278 -7.31 -2.90 0.36
N ILE A 279 -6.37 -2.55 1.25
CA ILE A 279 -5.67 -1.27 1.26
C ILE A 279 -4.18 -1.49 1.50
N THR A 280 -3.36 -0.89 0.64
CA THR A 280 -1.90 -0.81 0.77
C THR A 280 -1.50 0.64 1.01
N ILE A 281 -0.71 0.87 2.04
CA ILE A 281 -0.16 2.16 2.44
C ILE A 281 1.35 2.06 2.23
N THR A 282 1.90 2.81 1.28
CA THR A 282 3.31 2.68 0.88
C THR A 282 4.28 3.41 1.81
N SER A 283 3.77 4.31 2.64
CA SER A 283 4.48 4.98 3.72
C SER A 283 3.78 4.67 5.07
N ASP A 284 3.30 5.65 5.82
CA ASP A 284 2.90 5.51 7.23
C ASP A 284 1.37 5.50 7.47
N LEU A 285 0.96 4.85 8.57
CA LEU A 285 -0.42 4.83 9.08
C LEU A 285 -0.51 5.56 10.44
N GLU A 286 -1.14 6.73 10.45
CA GLU A 286 -1.52 7.45 11.66
C GLU A 286 -3.00 7.24 11.98
N ASN A 287 -3.33 6.22 12.78
CA ASN A 287 -4.70 5.94 13.19
C ASN A 287 -5.02 6.48 14.60
N ASN A 288 -5.71 7.63 14.66
CA ASN A 288 -6.29 8.17 15.89
C ASN A 288 -7.78 7.84 16.04
N GLY A 289 -8.39 7.14 15.07
CA GLY A 289 -9.82 6.82 15.03
C GLY A 289 -10.10 5.31 15.08
N ASN A 290 -11.22 4.89 14.51
CA ASN A 290 -11.60 3.48 14.45
C ASN A 290 -11.32 2.91 13.04
N PHE A 291 -10.44 1.92 12.95
CA PHE A 291 -10.17 1.19 11.70
C PHE A 291 -10.69 -0.24 11.88
N THR A 292 -11.77 -0.59 11.16
CA THR A 292 -12.32 -1.96 11.17
C THR A 292 -11.98 -2.73 9.90
N MET A 293 -11.88 -4.05 10.04
CA MET A 293 -11.51 -4.99 8.99
C MET A 293 -12.33 -6.27 9.15
N THR A 294 -13.08 -6.70 8.13
CA THR A 294 -13.96 -7.89 8.24
C THR A 294 -13.50 -9.08 7.39
N SER A 295 -13.94 -10.29 7.75
CA SER A 295 -13.68 -11.52 6.99
C SER A 295 -14.81 -12.54 7.15
N THR A 296 -14.93 -13.45 6.18
CA THR A 296 -15.92 -14.53 6.15
C THR A 296 -15.21 -15.90 6.13
N SER A 297 -15.94 -16.96 5.78
CA SER A 297 -15.37 -18.28 5.49
C SER A 297 -14.61 -18.37 4.16
N THR A 298 -14.74 -17.37 3.26
CA THR A 298 -14.14 -17.41 1.90
C THR A 298 -13.31 -16.18 1.56
N ASN A 299 -13.64 -15.01 2.09
CA ASN A 299 -12.96 -13.75 1.80
C ASN A 299 -12.42 -13.12 3.08
N SER A 300 -11.30 -12.40 2.99
CA SER A 300 -10.72 -11.62 4.09
C SER A 300 -10.32 -10.24 3.59
N SER A 301 -10.53 -9.22 4.41
CA SER A 301 -9.95 -7.90 4.18
C SER A 301 -8.42 -7.96 4.24
N THR A 302 -7.72 -6.95 3.72
CA THR A 302 -6.27 -6.85 3.88
C THR A 302 -5.81 -5.40 4.06
N LEU A 303 -4.91 -5.21 5.03
CA LEU A 303 -4.19 -3.98 5.32
C LEU A 303 -2.69 -4.28 5.28
N ILE A 304 -1.97 -3.61 4.39
CA ILE A 304 -0.50 -3.64 4.31
C ILE A 304 0.00 -2.22 4.53
N VAL A 305 0.81 -2.02 5.56
CA VAL A 305 1.58 -0.77 5.78
C VAL A 305 3.06 -1.10 5.62
N LYS A 306 3.76 -0.35 4.77
CA LYS A 306 5.19 -0.55 4.48
C LYS A 306 6.11 0.24 5.42
N GLY A 307 5.67 1.42 5.88
CA GLY A 307 6.35 2.24 6.88
C GLY A 307 5.94 1.88 8.31
N THR A 308 5.78 2.90 9.13
CA THR A 308 5.35 2.82 10.53
C THR A 308 3.83 2.81 10.65
N SER A 309 3.33 2.37 11.80
CA SER A 309 1.91 2.43 12.15
C SER A 309 1.75 2.78 13.62
N ASN A 310 0.73 3.56 13.95
CA ASN A 310 0.24 3.73 15.32
C ASN A 310 -1.26 3.35 15.41
N GLY A 311 -1.85 3.55 16.59
CA GLY A 311 -3.26 3.25 16.83
C GLY A 311 -3.59 1.76 16.96
N GLN A 312 -4.88 1.46 17.05
CA GLN A 312 -5.40 0.08 17.07
C GLN A 312 -6.23 -0.18 15.81
N VAL A 313 -6.08 -1.37 15.23
CA VAL A 313 -6.93 -1.89 14.15
C VAL A 313 -7.78 -3.03 14.73
N THR A 314 -9.04 -3.08 14.34
CA THR A 314 -10.03 -4.06 14.78
C THR A 314 -10.33 -5.04 13.64
N TYR A 315 -9.85 -6.27 13.76
CA TYR A 315 -10.03 -7.34 12.76
C TYR A 315 -11.06 -8.37 13.22
N GLU A 316 -12.19 -8.43 12.51
CA GLU A 316 -13.25 -9.42 12.71
C GLU A 316 -12.96 -10.70 11.89
N ARG A 317 -12.62 -11.78 12.59
CA ARG A 317 -12.47 -13.12 12.02
C ARG A 317 -13.81 -13.85 11.98
N GLY A 318 -14.53 -13.75 10.87
CA GLY A 318 -15.84 -14.39 10.67
C GLY A 318 -15.79 -15.80 10.06
N GLY A 319 -16.95 -16.46 10.05
CA GLY A 319 -17.17 -17.78 9.47
C GLY A 319 -17.08 -18.96 10.45
N LEU A 320 -16.83 -18.69 11.73
CA LEU A 320 -16.74 -19.71 12.79
C LEU A 320 -18.13 -20.34 13.05
N LYS A 321 -18.13 -21.62 13.44
CA LYS A 321 -19.34 -22.43 13.62
C LYS A 321 -19.61 -22.75 15.09
N ALA A 322 -20.89 -22.77 15.45
CA ALA A 322 -21.39 -23.07 16.79
C ALA A 322 -20.84 -24.41 17.32
N ASN A 323 -20.20 -24.40 18.48
CA ASN A 323 -19.63 -25.56 19.17
C ASN A 323 -18.54 -26.35 18.40
N VAL A 324 -18.05 -25.82 17.28
CA VAL A 324 -16.91 -26.37 16.53
C VAL A 324 -15.62 -25.69 16.99
N TRP A 325 -14.48 -26.39 16.91
CA TRP A 325 -13.16 -25.80 17.17
C TRP A 325 -12.60 -25.15 15.92
N SER A 326 -11.92 -24.01 16.07
CA SER A 326 -11.23 -23.30 14.99
C SER A 326 -9.83 -22.91 15.42
N ILE A 327 -8.88 -23.02 14.50
CA ILE A 327 -7.45 -22.76 14.74
C ILE A 327 -7.13 -21.36 14.23
N VAL A 328 -7.05 -20.40 15.17
CA VAL A 328 -6.94 -18.97 14.87
C VAL A 328 -5.57 -18.43 15.28
N SER A 329 -5.27 -17.23 14.80
CA SER A 329 -4.13 -16.39 15.16
C SER A 329 -4.65 -14.99 15.47
N ALA A 330 -3.91 -14.19 16.24
CA ALA A 330 -4.17 -12.75 16.29
C ALA A 330 -3.39 -12.07 15.14
N PRO A 331 -4.04 -11.36 14.20
CA PRO A 331 -3.37 -10.57 13.16
C PRO A 331 -2.89 -9.19 13.65
N VAL A 332 -3.02 -8.94 14.96
CA VAL A 332 -2.69 -7.70 15.68
C VAL A 332 -2.10 -8.07 17.04
N ALA A 333 -1.32 -7.17 17.63
CA ALA A 333 -0.64 -7.38 18.91
C ALA A 333 -1.27 -6.58 20.07
N GLY A 334 -1.10 -7.11 21.28
CA GLY A 334 -1.44 -6.42 22.53
C GLY A 334 -2.81 -6.73 23.13
N GLN A 335 -3.72 -7.39 22.40
CA GLN A 335 -5.04 -7.73 22.92
C GLN A 335 -4.98 -8.70 24.10
N SER A 336 -5.70 -8.42 25.19
CA SER A 336 -5.84 -9.35 26.31
C SER A 336 -6.70 -10.56 25.92
N ILE A 337 -6.27 -11.75 26.35
CA ILE A 337 -7.05 -12.99 26.23
C ILE A 337 -8.32 -12.90 27.10
N LYS A 338 -8.29 -12.19 28.24
CA LYS A 338 -9.46 -11.96 29.07
C LYS A 338 -10.50 -11.10 28.36
N GLU A 339 -10.08 -9.94 27.83
CA GLU A 339 -10.97 -9.01 27.11
C GLU A 339 -11.60 -9.69 25.88
N PHE A 340 -10.84 -10.53 25.17
CA PHE A 340 -11.36 -11.36 24.09
C PHE A 340 -12.35 -12.43 24.56
N ALA A 341 -12.12 -13.05 25.73
CA ALA A 341 -12.96 -14.10 26.28
C ALA A 341 -14.27 -13.59 26.88
N GLU A 342 -14.25 -12.40 27.50
CA GLU A 342 -15.39 -11.76 28.15
C GLU A 342 -16.20 -10.86 27.21
N ASN A 343 -15.69 -10.55 26.01
CA ASN A 343 -16.44 -9.86 24.97
C ASN A 343 -17.63 -10.71 24.48
N ALA A 344 -18.85 -10.28 24.81
CA ALA A 344 -20.08 -10.95 24.44
C ALA A 344 -20.28 -11.16 22.92
N ALA A 345 -19.66 -10.33 22.06
CA ALA A 345 -19.70 -10.54 20.60
C ALA A 345 -18.83 -11.72 20.14
N ASN A 346 -17.75 -12.04 20.88
CA ASN A 346 -16.91 -13.21 20.60
C ASN A 346 -17.59 -14.52 21.01
N ASP A 347 -18.52 -14.48 21.98
CA ASP A 347 -19.42 -15.59 22.35
C ASP A 347 -18.67 -16.90 22.65
N ILE A 348 -17.57 -16.79 23.40
CA ILE A 348 -16.67 -17.89 23.73
C ILE A 348 -17.33 -18.85 24.73
N ARG A 349 -17.30 -20.15 24.41
CA ARG A 349 -17.86 -21.18 25.30
C ARG A 349 -17.06 -21.29 26.60
N ILE A 350 -17.75 -21.55 27.71
CA ILE A 350 -17.12 -21.82 29.01
C ILE A 350 -17.57 -23.21 29.47
N ASN A 351 -16.61 -24.06 29.84
CA ASN A 351 -16.88 -25.32 30.51
C ASN A 351 -16.90 -25.09 32.04
N THR A 352 -18.09 -25.19 32.61
CA THR A 352 -18.37 -25.04 34.05
C THR A 352 -18.47 -26.37 34.81
N SER A 353 -18.20 -27.51 34.15
CA SER A 353 -18.16 -28.84 34.80
C SER A 353 -16.82 -29.17 35.47
N VAL A 354 -15.89 -28.21 35.49
CA VAL A 354 -14.52 -28.35 36.02
C VAL A 354 -14.16 -27.12 36.85
N THR A 355 -13.36 -27.31 37.89
CA THR A 355 -12.86 -26.22 38.74
C THR A 355 -11.34 -26.09 38.57
N PRO A 356 -10.80 -24.90 38.26
CA PRO A 356 -11.54 -23.70 37.87
C PRO A 356 -12.19 -23.84 36.48
N ASN A 357 -13.19 -22.99 36.19
CA ASN A 357 -13.91 -23.03 34.91
C ASN A 357 -12.94 -22.79 33.75
N ARG A 358 -13.14 -23.49 32.62
CA ARG A 358 -12.25 -23.38 31.44
C ARG A 358 -12.94 -22.66 30.29
N TYR A 359 -12.30 -21.63 29.77
CA TYR A 359 -12.72 -20.99 28.53
C TYR A 359 -12.35 -21.87 27.34
N ALA A 360 -13.15 -21.78 26.28
CA ALA A 360 -12.87 -22.42 25.00
C ALA A 360 -11.86 -21.62 24.18
N ILE A 361 -10.71 -21.35 24.80
CA ILE A 361 -9.50 -20.77 24.23
C ILE A 361 -8.34 -21.59 24.79
N ALA A 362 -7.52 -22.18 23.93
CA ALA A 362 -6.35 -22.95 24.34
C ALA A 362 -5.12 -22.62 23.51
N TYR A 363 -3.95 -22.65 24.13
CA TYR A 363 -2.68 -22.72 23.42
C TYR A 363 -2.22 -24.17 23.26
N TYR A 364 -1.30 -24.40 22.32
CA TYR A 364 -0.74 -25.72 22.07
C TYR A 364 0.59 -25.95 22.80
N ASP A 365 0.82 -27.19 23.26
CA ASP A 365 2.03 -27.65 23.94
C ASP A 365 2.32 -29.13 23.59
N ASP A 366 3.43 -29.43 22.89
CA ASP A 366 3.75 -30.81 22.48
C ASP A 366 4.32 -31.66 23.62
N SER A 367 4.80 -31.06 24.72
CA SER A 367 5.29 -31.80 25.89
C SER A 367 4.19 -32.58 26.61
N LYS A 368 2.93 -32.19 26.42
CA LYS A 368 1.77 -32.79 27.11
C LYS A 368 1.36 -34.14 26.50
N PRO A 369 0.71 -35.02 27.29
CA PRO A 369 0.16 -36.29 26.79
C PRO A 369 -0.84 -36.12 25.64
N ALA A 370 -1.00 -37.15 24.82
CA ALA A 370 -2.03 -37.19 23.79
C ALA A 370 -3.43 -36.91 24.38
N GLY A 371 -4.26 -36.16 23.65
CA GLY A 371 -5.55 -35.66 24.14
C GLY A 371 -5.48 -34.45 25.08
N SER A 372 -4.31 -34.13 25.66
CA SER A 372 -4.12 -33.01 26.60
C SER A 372 -3.17 -31.91 26.08
N LYS A 373 -2.87 -31.91 24.77
CA LYS A 373 -1.92 -30.97 24.13
C LYS A 373 -2.47 -29.57 23.85
N TRP A 374 -3.78 -29.38 24.00
CA TRP A 374 -4.42 -28.07 24.05
C TRP A 374 -4.62 -27.69 25.51
N VAL A 375 -3.88 -26.69 25.98
CA VAL A 375 -3.93 -26.18 27.34
C VAL A 375 -4.90 -25.00 27.38
N TYR A 376 -6.07 -25.22 27.98
CA TYR A 376 -7.16 -24.26 28.06
C TYR A 376 -6.92 -23.22 29.15
N TYR A 377 -7.22 -21.96 28.86
CA TYR A 377 -7.22 -20.90 29.87
C TYR A 377 -8.38 -21.07 30.85
N THR A 378 -8.11 -20.88 32.14
CA THR A 378 -9.07 -20.93 33.23
C THR A 378 -9.52 -19.54 33.67
N THR A 379 -10.54 -19.47 34.54
CA THR A 379 -10.88 -18.25 35.28
C THR A 379 -9.73 -17.67 36.11
N ASP A 380 -8.80 -18.52 36.52
CA ASP A 380 -7.71 -18.15 37.42
C ASP A 380 -6.55 -17.55 36.60
N ASP A 381 -6.26 -18.14 35.43
CA ASP A 381 -5.35 -17.55 34.43
C ASP A 381 -5.87 -16.17 33.97
N LEU A 382 -7.17 -16.06 33.73
CA LEU A 382 -7.84 -14.85 33.25
C LEU A 382 -8.35 -13.94 34.39
N ALA A 383 -7.78 -14.05 35.60
CA ALA A 383 -8.07 -13.11 36.68
C ALA A 383 -7.72 -11.66 36.29
N THR A 384 -6.65 -11.45 35.51
CA THR A 384 -6.13 -10.13 35.11
C THR A 384 -5.88 -10.03 33.60
N ASN A 385 -5.78 -8.80 33.06
CA ASN A 385 -5.50 -8.56 31.63
C ASN A 385 -4.01 -8.74 31.25
N THR A 386 -3.23 -9.47 32.04
CA THR A 386 -1.77 -9.65 31.84
C THR A 386 -1.43 -10.65 30.74
N LEU A 387 -2.31 -11.62 30.47
CA LEU A 387 -2.15 -12.58 29.37
C LEU A 387 -2.71 -11.99 28.08
N THR A 388 -1.84 -11.78 27.10
CA THR A 388 -2.19 -11.28 25.76
C THR A 388 -2.01 -12.34 24.69
N PHE A 389 -2.63 -12.15 23.52
CA PHE A 389 -2.32 -12.97 22.35
C PHE A 389 -0.88 -12.74 21.90
N GLU A 390 -0.09 -13.81 21.84
CA GLU A 390 1.28 -13.75 21.36
C GLU A 390 1.32 -13.61 19.83
N LYS A 391 2.12 -12.65 19.34
CA LYS A 391 2.46 -12.52 17.91
C LYS A 391 2.83 -13.89 17.33
N GLY A 392 2.15 -14.30 16.26
CA GLY A 392 2.40 -15.54 15.53
C GLY A 392 2.16 -16.86 16.27
N ARG A 393 1.58 -16.87 17.49
CA ARG A 393 1.08 -18.11 18.12
C ARG A 393 -0.32 -18.42 17.60
N SER A 394 -0.64 -19.70 17.40
CA SER A 394 -2.01 -20.14 17.15
C SER A 394 -2.70 -20.69 18.40
N TYR A 395 -4.01 -20.44 18.46
CA TYR A 395 -4.91 -20.83 19.54
C TYR A 395 -6.09 -21.62 18.98
N ALA A 396 -6.54 -22.64 19.70
CA ALA A 396 -7.83 -23.30 19.43
C ALA A 396 -8.94 -22.54 20.16
N VAL A 397 -9.97 -22.12 19.41
CA VAL A 397 -11.14 -21.40 19.95
C VAL A 397 -12.46 -22.07 19.57
N SER A 398 -13.51 -21.94 20.39
CA SER A 398 -14.86 -22.40 20.05
C SER A 398 -15.95 -21.47 20.59
N ARG A 399 -16.81 -20.99 19.68
CA ARG A 399 -17.97 -20.11 19.97
C ARG A 399 -19.22 -20.92 20.30
N LEU A 400 -20.16 -20.36 21.05
CA LEU A 400 -21.43 -21.00 21.36
C LEU A 400 -22.37 -20.96 20.14
N THR A 401 -22.38 -19.86 19.40
CA THR A 401 -23.14 -19.62 18.16
C THR A 401 -22.27 -19.60 16.90
N ASN A 402 -22.91 -19.56 15.72
CA ASN A 402 -22.23 -19.24 14.47
C ASN A 402 -21.90 -17.74 14.42
N GLY A 403 -20.76 -17.34 13.86
CA GLY A 403 -20.41 -15.93 13.75
C GLY A 403 -18.91 -15.66 13.61
N SER A 404 -18.43 -14.71 14.42
CA SER A 404 -17.10 -14.11 14.33
C SER A 404 -16.45 -13.91 15.69
N VAL A 405 -15.13 -13.74 15.68
CA VAL A 405 -14.36 -13.26 16.84
C VAL A 405 -13.48 -12.09 16.44
N THR A 406 -13.35 -11.11 17.33
CA THR A 406 -12.75 -9.81 17.03
C THR A 406 -11.43 -9.64 17.77
N PHE A 407 -10.38 -9.33 17.00
CA PHE A 407 -9.04 -9.02 17.49
C PHE A 407 -8.75 -7.52 17.33
N THR A 408 -8.48 -6.81 18.43
CA THR A 408 -8.17 -5.37 18.41
C THR A 408 -6.79 -5.10 19.01
N GLY A 409 -5.92 -4.40 18.27
CA GLY A 409 -4.54 -4.15 18.70
C GLY A 409 -3.69 -3.44 17.64
N THR A 410 -2.40 -3.28 17.89
CA THR A 410 -1.45 -2.68 16.92
C THR A 410 -1.13 -3.67 15.80
N ILE A 411 -0.93 -3.21 14.55
CA ILE A 411 -0.49 -4.07 13.44
C ILE A 411 1.03 -4.28 13.44
N GLU A 412 1.48 -5.37 12.82
CA GLU A 412 2.91 -5.63 12.55
C GLU A 412 3.29 -5.17 11.14
N THR A 413 4.31 -4.29 11.02
CA THR A 413 4.85 -3.84 9.72
C THR A 413 6.24 -4.40 9.40
N THR A 414 6.93 -4.97 10.38
CA THR A 414 8.28 -5.56 10.28
C THR A 414 8.25 -7.09 10.32
N ASP A 415 9.36 -7.76 9.98
CA ASP A 415 9.50 -9.22 10.07
C ASP A 415 9.21 -9.73 11.50
N VAL A 416 8.51 -10.86 11.60
CA VAL A 416 8.16 -11.48 12.89
C VAL A 416 8.89 -12.80 13.06
N ALA A 417 9.85 -12.84 14.00
CA ALA A 417 10.49 -14.07 14.44
C ALA A 417 9.64 -14.74 15.53
N LYS A 418 8.98 -15.86 15.20
CA LYS A 418 8.18 -16.62 16.17
C LYS A 418 9.02 -17.71 16.83
N SER A 419 9.21 -17.61 18.15
CA SER A 419 9.79 -18.67 18.96
C SER A 419 8.99 -19.98 18.87
N ILE A 420 9.69 -21.11 18.73
CA ILE A 420 9.16 -22.48 18.65
C ILE A 420 9.98 -23.40 19.56
N VAL A 421 9.41 -24.54 19.96
CA VAL A 421 10.15 -25.60 20.65
C VAL A 421 10.77 -26.55 19.62
N ALA A 422 12.08 -26.78 19.73
CA ALA A 422 12.85 -27.66 18.85
C ALA A 422 12.35 -29.11 18.90
N SER A 423 12.41 -29.83 17.78
CA SER A 423 11.91 -31.22 17.63
C SER A 423 10.42 -31.45 17.98
N GLU A 424 9.64 -30.39 18.26
CA GLU A 424 8.22 -30.47 18.62
C GLU A 424 7.29 -29.99 17.50
N TRP A 425 6.01 -30.38 17.58
CA TRP A 425 4.94 -29.76 16.82
C TRP A 425 4.59 -28.40 17.44
N ASN A 426 4.48 -27.36 16.62
CA ASN A 426 4.25 -26.01 17.08
C ASN A 426 3.01 -25.42 16.38
N ALA A 427 2.02 -24.96 17.16
CA ALA A 427 0.86 -24.25 16.64
C ALA A 427 1.19 -22.76 16.49
N ILE A 428 1.37 -22.32 15.25
CA ILE A 428 1.76 -20.97 14.88
C ILE A 428 0.74 -20.39 13.90
N GLY A 429 0.75 -19.09 13.69
CA GLY A 429 -0.29 -18.42 12.92
C GLY A 429 0.21 -17.19 12.20
N ASN A 430 -0.56 -16.74 11.22
CA ASN A 430 -0.27 -15.50 10.50
C ASN A 430 -0.33 -14.31 11.49
N PRO A 431 0.77 -13.54 11.68
CA PRO A 431 0.81 -12.41 12.59
C PRO A 431 0.32 -11.10 11.97
N TYR A 432 -0.03 -11.08 10.68
CA TYR A 432 -0.34 -9.86 9.92
C TYR A 432 -1.82 -9.72 9.57
N THR A 433 -2.25 -8.47 9.36
CA THR A 433 -3.51 -8.07 8.70
C THR A 433 -3.52 -8.30 7.18
N ALA A 434 -2.67 -9.19 6.65
CA ALA A 434 -2.49 -9.46 5.23
C ALA A 434 -2.25 -10.95 4.98
N PHE A 435 -2.46 -11.42 3.75
CA PHE A 435 -2.19 -12.82 3.41
C PHE A 435 -0.69 -13.09 3.35
N LEU A 436 -0.28 -14.32 3.70
CA LEU A 436 1.07 -14.84 3.49
C LEU A 436 1.03 -16.08 2.58
N PRO A 437 1.85 -16.16 1.52
CA PRO A 437 1.96 -17.36 0.70
C PRO A 437 2.63 -18.51 1.47
N ILE A 438 2.02 -19.70 1.44
CA ILE A 438 2.59 -20.92 2.02
C ILE A 438 3.65 -21.49 1.08
N ASN A 439 3.27 -21.68 -0.19
CA ASN A 439 4.00 -22.49 -1.19
C ASN A 439 3.87 -21.94 -2.63
N GLU A 440 3.70 -20.63 -2.82
CA GLU A 440 3.65 -20.05 -4.18
C GLU A 440 5.02 -20.11 -4.86
N ASN A 441 5.03 -20.51 -6.14
CA ASN A 441 6.23 -20.82 -6.90
C ASN A 441 6.86 -19.60 -7.56
N ALA A 442 6.08 -18.54 -7.79
CA ALA A 442 6.52 -17.31 -8.46
C ALA A 442 7.27 -16.32 -7.53
N GLY A 443 7.58 -16.68 -6.29
CA GLY A 443 8.24 -15.78 -5.34
C GLY A 443 8.67 -16.43 -4.03
N THR A 444 9.18 -15.63 -3.09
CA THR A 444 9.53 -16.15 -1.76
C THR A 444 8.25 -16.43 -0.96
N ASN A 445 8.16 -17.62 -0.38
CA ASN A 445 7.02 -18.06 0.43
C ASN A 445 7.46 -18.53 1.82
N PHE A 446 6.50 -18.75 2.72
CA PHE A 446 6.78 -19.09 4.11
C PHE A 446 7.60 -20.38 4.25
N ILE A 447 7.34 -21.41 3.42
CA ILE A 447 8.11 -22.66 3.48
C ILE A 447 9.55 -22.41 2.99
N ASN A 448 9.74 -21.77 1.84
CA ASN A 448 11.06 -21.45 1.28
C ASN A 448 11.93 -20.63 2.25
N SER A 449 11.34 -19.71 3.02
CA SER A 449 12.06 -18.94 4.05
C SER A 449 12.36 -19.71 5.35
N ASN A 450 11.84 -20.93 5.51
CA ASN A 450 11.98 -21.73 6.73
C ASN A 450 12.38 -23.21 6.49
N VAL A 451 12.78 -23.61 5.27
CA VAL A 451 13.13 -25.02 4.94
C VAL A 451 14.10 -25.64 5.96
N SER A 452 15.21 -24.95 6.25
CA SER A 452 16.24 -25.39 7.22
C SER A 452 15.80 -25.36 8.68
N LYS A 453 14.58 -24.89 8.97
CA LYS A 453 14.00 -24.78 10.31
C LYS A 453 12.99 -25.90 10.62
N PHE A 454 12.53 -26.63 9.60
CA PHE A 454 11.60 -27.75 9.76
C PHE A 454 12.31 -29.09 9.91
N ASN A 455 11.63 -30.06 10.53
CA ASN A 455 12.06 -31.46 10.49
C ASN A 455 12.08 -31.95 9.02
N LEU A 456 13.12 -32.68 8.62
CA LEU A 456 13.34 -33.17 7.25
C LEU A 456 12.16 -33.99 6.69
N VAL A 457 11.41 -34.69 7.55
CA VAL A 457 10.21 -35.47 7.17
C VAL A 457 8.96 -34.58 7.05
N ASN A 458 8.97 -33.38 7.63
CA ASN A 458 7.80 -32.50 7.78
C ASN A 458 8.08 -31.07 7.26
N VAL A 459 8.77 -30.95 6.12
CA VAL A 459 9.08 -29.66 5.47
C VAL A 459 7.81 -29.09 4.82
N GLY A 460 6.92 -28.54 5.65
CA GLY A 460 5.63 -28.05 5.23
C GLY A 460 4.75 -27.48 6.34
N VAL A 461 3.56 -27.07 5.95
CA VAL A 461 2.54 -26.41 6.78
C VAL A 461 1.29 -27.28 6.84
N TYR A 462 0.75 -27.47 8.04
CA TYR A 462 -0.41 -28.34 8.26
C TYR A 462 -1.61 -27.49 8.69
N VAL A 463 -2.63 -27.42 7.83
CA VAL A 463 -3.86 -26.63 8.06
C VAL A 463 -5.04 -27.55 8.31
N TRP A 464 -5.98 -27.12 9.17
CA TRP A 464 -7.20 -27.90 9.42
C TRP A 464 -8.15 -27.85 8.22
N ASP A 465 -8.57 -29.01 7.72
CA ASP A 465 -9.57 -29.14 6.66
C ASP A 465 -10.90 -29.66 7.21
N ASN A 466 -11.99 -28.94 6.93
CA ASN A 466 -13.32 -29.25 7.45
C ASN A 466 -14.08 -30.32 6.64
N ALA A 467 -13.64 -30.65 5.41
CA ALA A 467 -14.25 -31.71 4.62
C ALA A 467 -13.64 -33.08 4.96
N GLN A 468 -12.34 -33.12 5.26
CA GLN A 468 -11.63 -34.32 5.70
C GLN A 468 -11.63 -34.53 7.21
N ALA A 469 -11.98 -33.50 7.99
CA ALA A 469 -11.91 -33.49 9.46
C ALA A 469 -10.53 -33.88 10.04
N LYS A 470 -9.45 -33.55 9.31
CA LYS A 470 -8.05 -33.73 9.73
C LYS A 470 -7.19 -32.51 9.37
N TYR A 471 -5.96 -32.48 9.86
CA TYR A 471 -4.95 -31.56 9.35
C TYR A 471 -4.41 -32.09 8.02
N VAL A 472 -4.46 -31.28 6.97
CA VAL A 472 -3.91 -31.58 5.65
C VAL A 472 -2.59 -30.84 5.45
N GLY A 473 -1.61 -31.55 4.92
CA GLY A 473 -0.28 -31.00 4.63
C GLY A 473 -0.25 -30.12 3.38
N LYS A 474 0.61 -29.09 3.43
CA LYS A 474 1.00 -28.22 2.31
C LYS A 474 2.53 -28.18 2.25
N SER A 475 3.10 -28.69 1.16
CA SER A 475 4.53 -28.61 0.84
C SER A 475 4.73 -27.81 -0.46
N LEU A 476 5.98 -27.60 -0.86
CA LEU A 476 6.33 -26.88 -2.09
C LEU A 476 5.70 -27.55 -3.34
N ILE A 477 5.55 -28.87 -3.32
CA ILE A 477 4.92 -29.63 -4.42
C ILE A 477 3.38 -29.74 -4.33
N THR A 478 2.73 -29.06 -3.38
CA THR A 478 1.25 -28.94 -3.36
C THR A 478 0.76 -27.81 -4.25
N GLY A 479 -0.53 -27.80 -4.58
CA GLY A 479 -1.15 -26.66 -5.26
C GLY A 479 -1.01 -25.40 -4.41
N GLU A 480 -0.82 -24.24 -5.05
CA GLU A 480 -0.51 -22.98 -4.37
C GLU A 480 -1.59 -22.59 -3.35
N SER A 481 -1.16 -22.16 -2.17
CA SER A 481 -2.03 -21.83 -1.04
C SER A 481 -1.45 -20.70 -0.19
N SER A 482 -2.32 -20.00 0.55
CA SER A 482 -1.95 -18.87 1.40
C SER A 482 -2.66 -18.91 2.76
N LEU A 483 -2.01 -18.37 3.78
CA LEU A 483 -2.59 -18.13 5.10
C LEU A 483 -3.37 -16.82 5.08
N ALA A 484 -4.66 -16.86 5.41
CA ALA A 484 -5.47 -15.67 5.63
C ALA A 484 -5.05 -14.93 6.92
N PRO A 485 -5.39 -13.63 7.08
CA PRO A 485 -5.20 -12.93 8.34
C PRO A 485 -6.00 -13.62 9.46
N GLY A 486 -5.36 -13.82 10.61
CA GLY A 486 -5.96 -14.53 11.75
C GLY A 486 -6.11 -16.05 11.58
N GLN A 487 -5.51 -16.67 10.55
CA GLN A 487 -5.44 -18.12 10.39
C GLN A 487 -4.26 -18.73 11.15
N GLY A 488 -4.50 -19.85 11.85
CA GLY A 488 -3.48 -20.68 12.47
C GLY A 488 -3.22 -22.01 11.76
N PHE A 489 -2.08 -22.62 12.04
CA PHE A 489 -1.56 -23.83 11.40
C PHE A 489 -0.51 -24.53 12.28
N PHE A 490 -0.05 -25.70 11.86
CA PHE A 490 1.03 -26.45 12.52
C PHE A 490 2.28 -26.57 11.64
N VAL A 491 3.44 -26.59 12.29
CA VAL A 491 4.74 -26.99 11.72
C VAL A 491 5.47 -27.91 12.70
N LYS A 492 6.41 -28.72 12.20
CA LYS A 492 7.34 -29.51 13.03
C LYS A 492 8.72 -28.87 12.99
N ALA A 493 9.24 -28.49 14.15
CA ALA A 493 10.59 -27.90 14.26
C ALA A 493 11.68 -28.96 14.02
N ALA A 494 12.81 -28.55 13.43
CA ALA A 494 14.02 -29.36 13.43
C ALA A 494 14.66 -29.41 14.83
N ALA A 495 15.64 -30.30 15.01
CA ALA A 495 16.46 -30.33 16.22
C ALA A 495 17.31 -29.05 16.34
N GLY A 496 17.41 -28.49 17.55
CA GLY A 496 18.17 -27.27 17.84
C GLY A 496 17.54 -25.95 17.35
N VAL A 497 16.41 -25.98 16.63
CA VAL A 497 15.79 -24.76 16.07
C VAL A 497 14.83 -24.10 17.07
N SER A 498 15.07 -22.83 17.36
CA SER A 498 14.32 -22.05 18.36
C SER A 498 13.29 -21.07 17.78
N ASN A 499 13.25 -20.83 16.46
CA ASN A 499 12.32 -19.88 15.85
C ASN A 499 12.03 -20.14 14.36
N VAL A 500 10.83 -19.80 13.90
CA VAL A 500 10.49 -19.54 12.47
C VAL A 500 10.41 -18.04 12.19
N THR A 501 10.54 -17.64 10.93
CA THR A 501 10.43 -16.24 10.51
C THR A 501 9.26 -16.04 9.56
N PHE A 502 8.44 -15.03 9.81
CA PHE A 502 7.42 -14.52 8.89
C PHE A 502 7.91 -13.21 8.27
N ASN A 503 8.31 -13.21 6.99
CA ASN A 503 8.90 -12.04 6.35
C ASN A 503 7.81 -11.04 5.92
N GLN A 504 7.95 -9.77 6.28
CA GLN A 504 6.98 -8.71 6.00
C GLN A 504 6.88 -8.37 4.50
N SER A 505 7.93 -8.67 3.72
CA SER A 505 7.96 -8.60 2.26
C SER A 505 7.08 -9.63 1.56
N GLN A 506 6.60 -10.66 2.28
CA GLN A 506 5.70 -11.71 1.77
C GLN A 506 4.22 -11.37 1.97
N ARG A 507 3.92 -10.25 2.66
CA ARG A 507 2.55 -9.77 2.86
C ARG A 507 1.93 -9.36 1.52
N LYS A 508 0.73 -9.85 1.24
CA LYS A 508 -0.02 -9.55 0.02
C LYS A 508 -1.52 -9.43 0.25
N VAL A 509 -2.22 -8.83 -0.71
CA VAL A 509 -3.69 -8.80 -0.79
C VAL A 509 -4.26 -10.21 -1.03
N GLN A 510 -5.58 -10.37 -0.89
CA GLN A 510 -6.24 -11.65 -1.15
C GLN A 510 -5.90 -12.15 -2.58
N PRO A 511 -5.26 -13.33 -2.72
CA PRO A 511 -4.84 -13.81 -4.03
C PRO A 511 -6.02 -14.42 -4.80
N LEU A 512 -6.05 -14.18 -6.11
CA LEU A 512 -7.13 -14.63 -7.02
C LEU A 512 -7.20 -16.17 -7.12
N THR A 513 -6.06 -16.83 -6.96
CA THR A 513 -5.90 -18.30 -6.92
C THR A 513 -5.17 -18.67 -5.63
N GLY A 514 -5.42 -19.85 -5.05
CA GLY A 514 -4.78 -20.27 -3.78
C GLY A 514 -5.29 -19.57 -2.51
N GLY A 515 -6.11 -18.51 -2.65
CA GLY A 515 -6.97 -17.97 -1.59
C GLY A 515 -8.33 -18.68 -1.47
N ASN A 516 -8.74 -19.39 -2.53
CA ASN A 516 -9.92 -20.26 -2.57
C ASN A 516 -9.56 -21.65 -3.10
N PHE A 517 -10.45 -22.63 -2.90
CA PHE A 517 -10.27 -24.03 -3.30
C PHE A 517 -10.10 -24.20 -4.82
N SER A 518 -8.86 -24.44 -5.29
CA SER A 518 -8.45 -25.40 -6.36
C SER A 518 -7.36 -24.91 -7.32
N LYS A 519 -6.33 -25.77 -7.47
CA LYS A 519 -5.57 -26.09 -8.70
C LYS A 519 -5.15 -24.94 -9.65
N GLY A 520 -4.04 -24.28 -9.33
CA GLY A 520 -2.98 -24.08 -10.34
C GLY A 520 -2.24 -25.42 -10.51
N GLY A 521 -2.38 -26.07 -11.66
CA GLY A 521 -1.92 -27.46 -11.85
C GLY A 521 -0.72 -27.59 -12.77
N VAL A 522 0.48 -27.77 -12.20
CA VAL A 522 1.54 -28.50 -12.90
C VAL A 522 1.04 -29.94 -13.08
N VAL A 523 1.15 -30.50 -14.30
CA VAL A 523 0.71 -31.87 -14.60
C VAL A 523 1.79 -32.86 -14.13
N VAL A 524 1.94 -32.94 -12.81
CA VAL A 524 2.75 -33.97 -12.13
C VAL A 524 1.94 -35.28 -12.18
N PRO A 525 2.49 -36.40 -12.74
CA PRO A 525 1.85 -37.70 -12.64
C PRO A 525 1.63 -38.03 -11.15
N SER A 526 0.42 -38.44 -10.78
CA SER A 526 0.06 -38.62 -9.37
C SER A 526 -1.06 -39.62 -9.18
N ILE A 527 -1.00 -40.33 -8.05
CA ILE A 527 -2.05 -41.22 -7.56
C ILE A 527 -2.60 -40.59 -6.27
N GLN A 528 -3.91 -40.31 -6.25
CA GLN A 528 -4.61 -39.92 -5.05
C GLN A 528 -5.30 -41.15 -4.46
N LEU A 529 -4.85 -41.57 -3.27
CA LEU A 529 -5.47 -42.68 -2.54
C LEU A 529 -6.57 -42.12 -1.63
N LEU A 530 -7.78 -42.65 -1.78
CA LEU A 530 -8.97 -42.21 -1.05
C LEU A 530 -9.45 -43.30 -0.09
N ALA A 531 -9.85 -42.90 1.12
CA ALA A 531 -10.62 -43.74 2.04
C ALA A 531 -11.85 -42.99 2.56
N THR A 532 -12.98 -43.70 2.71
CA THR A 532 -14.25 -43.10 3.13
C THR A 532 -14.86 -43.89 4.29
N SER A 533 -15.17 -43.19 5.39
CA SER A 533 -15.97 -43.71 6.52
C SER A 533 -17.09 -42.72 6.82
N LYS A 534 -18.32 -43.23 6.97
CA LYS A 534 -19.49 -42.47 7.45
C LYS A 534 -19.75 -41.12 6.75
N GLY A 535 -19.38 -41.02 5.47
CA GLY A 535 -19.53 -39.80 4.65
C GLY A 535 -18.36 -38.82 4.71
N VAL A 536 -17.35 -39.05 5.55
CA VAL A 536 -16.06 -38.33 5.50
C VAL A 536 -15.12 -39.09 4.57
N THR A 537 -14.56 -38.39 3.59
CA THR A 537 -13.50 -38.90 2.71
C THR A 537 -12.20 -38.19 3.02
N ILE A 538 -11.13 -38.97 3.18
CA ILE A 538 -9.76 -38.54 3.45
C ILE A 538 -8.86 -38.97 2.29
N ASP A 539 -7.74 -38.26 2.08
CA ASP A 539 -6.76 -38.64 1.07
C ASP A 539 -5.29 -38.59 1.51
N THR A 540 -4.45 -39.30 0.75
CA THR A 540 -2.99 -39.16 0.68
C THR A 540 -2.56 -39.20 -0.80
N ASN A 541 -1.42 -38.58 -1.13
CA ASN A 541 -1.00 -38.35 -2.52
C ASN A 541 0.39 -38.91 -2.80
N ILE A 542 0.50 -39.77 -3.81
CA ILE A 542 1.77 -40.20 -4.39
C ILE A 542 2.03 -39.33 -5.63
N LYS A 543 3.24 -38.83 -5.80
CA LYS A 543 3.62 -37.93 -6.91
C LYS A 543 4.95 -38.32 -7.53
N TYR A 544 5.02 -38.31 -8.85
CA TYR A 544 6.21 -38.75 -9.59
C TYR A 544 6.97 -37.55 -10.18
N PHE A 545 8.28 -37.48 -9.95
CA PHE A 545 9.17 -36.44 -10.49
C PHE A 545 10.43 -37.05 -11.12
N GLU A 546 11.02 -36.37 -12.10
CA GLU A 546 12.28 -36.79 -12.73
C GLU A 546 13.47 -36.72 -11.75
N ASN A 547 13.37 -35.87 -10.72
CA ASN A 547 14.44 -35.58 -9.77
C ASN A 547 14.18 -36.09 -8.33
N ALA A 548 13.13 -36.91 -8.14
CA ALA A 548 12.84 -37.57 -6.87
C ALA A 548 13.64 -38.87 -6.72
N THR A 549 13.72 -39.40 -5.49
CA THR A 549 14.39 -40.65 -5.17
C THR A 549 13.41 -41.69 -4.61
N GLU A 550 13.86 -42.93 -4.43
CA GLU A 550 13.10 -43.98 -3.71
C GLU A 550 13.24 -43.86 -2.17
N GLY A 551 13.95 -42.83 -1.69
CA GLY A 551 14.11 -42.49 -0.28
C GLY A 551 13.49 -41.14 0.06
N LEU A 552 13.84 -40.59 1.22
CA LEU A 552 13.30 -39.31 1.68
C LEU A 552 13.86 -38.12 0.88
N ASP A 553 12.96 -37.38 0.22
CA ASP A 553 13.19 -36.12 -0.50
C ASP A 553 12.58 -34.93 0.28
N PRO A 554 13.33 -34.25 1.18
CA PRO A 554 12.75 -33.23 2.08
C PRO A 554 12.09 -32.05 1.33
N GLY A 555 10.79 -31.86 1.55
CA GLY A 555 9.99 -30.80 0.94
C GLY A 555 9.23 -31.22 -0.32
N TYR A 556 9.55 -32.38 -0.87
CA TYR A 556 8.72 -33.11 -1.81
C TYR A 556 7.85 -34.09 -1.00
N ASP A 557 8.49 -35.01 -0.27
CA ASP A 557 7.83 -35.82 0.75
C ASP A 557 7.27 -34.95 1.89
N LEU A 558 6.15 -35.41 2.45
CA LEU A 558 5.55 -34.81 3.62
C LEU A 558 4.92 -35.89 4.52
N GLY A 559 5.56 -36.11 5.68
CA GLY A 559 5.08 -36.97 6.74
C GLY A 559 3.71 -36.54 7.26
N ASN A 560 2.93 -37.49 7.75
CA ASN A 560 1.61 -37.27 8.29
C ASN A 560 1.69 -36.57 9.67
N TYR A 561 0.66 -35.79 10.02
CA TYR A 561 0.45 -35.28 11.37
C TYR A 561 0.07 -36.39 12.39
N ALA A 562 -0.32 -37.57 11.90
CA ALA A 562 -0.46 -38.84 12.64
C ALA A 562 -1.39 -38.78 13.86
N ARG A 563 -2.46 -37.98 13.77
CA ARG A 563 -3.34 -37.60 14.92
C ARG A 563 -4.83 -37.60 14.61
N ALA A 564 -5.25 -37.99 13.41
CA ALA A 564 -6.65 -38.24 13.11
C ALA A 564 -7.07 -39.64 13.58
N SER A 565 -8.32 -39.81 14.01
CA SER A 565 -8.90 -41.12 14.38
C SER A 565 -9.29 -41.99 13.18
N PHE A 566 -9.25 -41.40 11.99
CA PHE A 566 -9.42 -42.03 10.68
C PHE A 566 -8.41 -41.35 9.74
N ASP A 567 -7.45 -42.10 9.20
CA ASP A 567 -6.44 -41.55 8.29
C ASP A 567 -5.90 -42.60 7.31
N VAL A 568 -5.36 -42.16 6.18
CA VAL A 568 -4.77 -42.99 5.12
C VAL A 568 -3.40 -42.41 4.76
N PHE A 569 -2.41 -43.28 4.60
CA PHE A 569 -1.01 -42.88 4.45
C PHE A 569 -0.19 -43.90 3.66
N THR A 570 1.02 -43.53 3.27
CA THR A 570 2.00 -44.39 2.59
C THR A 570 3.31 -44.46 3.38
N ARG A 571 4.24 -45.36 2.99
CA ARG A 571 5.59 -45.49 3.55
C ARG A 571 6.63 -45.84 2.47
N PHE A 572 7.91 -45.88 2.84
CA PHE A 572 8.98 -46.42 1.97
C PHE A 572 9.03 -47.96 1.99
N VAL A 573 9.55 -48.57 0.92
CA VAL A 573 9.88 -50.00 0.88
C VAL A 573 11.33 -50.21 1.31
N GLY A 574 11.52 -50.96 2.39
CA GLY A 574 12.84 -51.21 2.96
C GLY A 574 13.33 -50.03 3.79
N ASN A 575 14.09 -50.32 4.86
CA ASN A 575 14.56 -49.33 5.83
C ASN A 575 13.45 -48.43 6.42
N ASP A 576 12.20 -48.90 6.48
CA ASP A 576 11.09 -48.19 7.12
C ASP A 576 11.45 -47.85 8.58
N LYS A 577 11.44 -46.56 8.91
CA LYS A 577 11.67 -46.04 10.27
C LYS A 577 10.39 -45.97 11.09
N GLY A 578 9.25 -46.35 10.52
CA GLY A 578 7.91 -46.21 11.09
C GLY A 578 7.25 -44.87 10.80
N GLU A 579 7.71 -44.14 9.78
CA GLU A 579 7.22 -42.81 9.40
C GLU A 579 6.07 -42.95 8.38
N ASP A 580 4.91 -42.37 8.70
CA ASP A 580 3.72 -42.35 7.84
C ASP A 580 3.71 -41.09 6.96
N PHE A 581 3.35 -41.20 5.67
CA PHE A 581 3.35 -40.08 4.72
C PHE A 581 1.96 -39.67 4.25
N THR A 582 1.70 -38.35 4.23
CA THR A 582 0.47 -37.75 3.64
C THR A 582 0.69 -37.20 2.23
N ILE A 583 1.96 -37.01 1.85
CA ILE A 583 2.42 -36.85 0.47
C ILE A 583 3.73 -37.64 0.37
N GLN A 584 3.89 -38.42 -0.69
CA GLN A 584 5.15 -39.12 -0.98
C GLN A 584 5.59 -38.86 -2.43
N SER A 585 6.87 -38.55 -2.61
CA SER A 585 7.52 -38.45 -3.92
C SER A 585 8.14 -39.78 -4.33
N LEU A 586 8.19 -40.03 -5.64
CA LEU A 586 8.86 -41.18 -6.25
C LEU A 586 9.50 -40.77 -7.60
N PRO A 587 10.53 -41.50 -8.09
CA PRO A 587 11.07 -41.26 -9.42
C PRO A 587 10.05 -41.62 -10.51
N VAL A 588 9.97 -40.82 -11.59
CA VAL A 588 9.16 -41.19 -12.77
C VAL A 588 9.60 -42.53 -13.37
N GLU A 589 10.89 -42.86 -13.33
CA GLU A 589 11.42 -44.12 -13.86
C GLU A 589 10.94 -45.36 -13.09
N SER A 590 10.57 -45.21 -11.80
CA SER A 590 10.12 -46.31 -10.95
C SER A 590 8.59 -46.49 -10.93
N ILE A 591 7.84 -45.80 -11.81
CA ILE A 591 6.37 -45.77 -11.79
C ILE A 591 5.72 -47.15 -12.01
N ASP A 592 6.30 -47.99 -12.87
CA ASP A 592 5.79 -49.33 -13.20
C ASP A 592 6.35 -50.43 -12.28
N SER A 593 7.31 -50.12 -11.41
CA SER A 593 8.07 -51.07 -10.59
C SER A 593 7.91 -50.89 -9.08
N THR A 594 7.53 -49.69 -8.61
CA THR A 594 7.42 -49.39 -7.18
C THR A 594 6.19 -50.06 -6.56
N VAL A 595 6.43 -51.10 -5.76
CA VAL A 595 5.47 -51.49 -4.71
C VAL A 595 5.48 -50.40 -3.64
N LEU A 596 4.31 -50.01 -3.11
CA LEU A 596 4.22 -49.04 -2.03
C LEU A 596 3.34 -49.57 -0.87
N PRO A 597 3.82 -49.56 0.39
CA PRO A 597 2.99 -49.89 1.54
C PRO A 597 1.97 -48.78 1.77
N ILE A 598 0.69 -49.15 1.81
CA ILE A 598 -0.43 -48.26 2.12
C ILE A 598 -0.95 -48.65 3.50
N GLY A 599 -1.10 -47.67 4.39
CA GLY A 599 -1.65 -47.85 5.72
C GLY A 599 -2.99 -47.13 5.91
N LEU A 600 -3.82 -47.69 6.79
CA LEU A 600 -5.09 -47.13 7.22
C LEU A 600 -5.12 -47.09 8.75
N SER A 601 -5.24 -45.90 9.33
CA SER A 601 -5.55 -45.69 10.74
C SER A 601 -7.06 -45.57 10.89
N ALA A 602 -7.65 -46.34 11.80
CA ALA A 602 -9.09 -46.30 12.09
C ALA A 602 -9.38 -46.77 13.52
N THR A 603 -10.21 -46.03 14.26
CA THR A 603 -10.77 -46.54 15.52
C THR A 603 -11.74 -47.69 15.27
N ALA A 604 -11.83 -48.65 16.19
CA ALA A 604 -12.72 -49.81 16.04
C ALA A 604 -14.18 -49.40 15.79
N GLY A 605 -14.78 -49.92 14.71
CA GLY A 605 -16.13 -49.55 14.29
C GLY A 605 -16.25 -48.19 13.59
N ALA A 606 -15.14 -47.60 13.11
CA ALA A 606 -15.12 -46.51 12.13
C ALA A 606 -15.80 -46.92 10.81
#